data_AF-A0A9D8EKH8-F1
#
_entry.id   AF-A0A9D8EKH8-F1
#
_cell.length_a   1.000
_cell.length_b   1.000
_cell.length_c   1.000
_cell.angle_alpha   90.00
_cell.angle_beta   90.00
_cell.angle_gamma   90.00
#
_symmetry.space_group_name_H-M   'P 1'
#
loop_
_entity.id
_entity.type
_entity.pdbx_description
1 polymer ?
#
loop_
_entity_poly.entity_id
_entity_poly.type
_entity_poly.pdbx_seq_one_letter_code
_entity_poly.pdbx_strand_id
1 'polypeptide(L)'
;MKLYEINIELENLLDEVQENGGEISADLEKKLDALELQRSVKIANVCLFFKNLVSFQSAVSDEIKNLTQKKKVIDNKIDFLKEYISRNLREGEKINEANFSISWRKSDAVEVTPFINLEEFAKQYPDFVTHKIEVAKTKVKDYIKSTGVIPDGIEYKEKNNIIIK
;
A
#
# COMPACT_ATOMS: atom_id res chain seq x y z
N MET A 1 -29.37 13.40 -3.15
CA MET A 1 -28.84 13.64 -1.80
C MET A 1 -27.58 12.83 -1.56
N LYS A 2 -26.68 13.37 -0.74
CA LYS A 2 -25.53 12.66 -0.17
C LYS A 2 -26.03 11.70 0.90
N LEU A 3 -25.29 10.63 1.17
CA LEU A 3 -25.69 9.64 2.18
C LEU A 3 -25.83 10.28 3.57
N TYR A 4 -24.97 11.24 3.89
CA TYR A 4 -25.04 12.07 5.09
C TYR A 4 -26.35 12.86 5.21
N GLU A 5 -26.78 13.51 4.11
CA GLU A 5 -28.03 14.29 4.08
C GLU A 5 -29.25 13.38 4.31
N ILE A 6 -29.25 12.18 3.73
CA ILE A 6 -30.33 11.20 3.93
C ILE A 6 -30.36 10.71 5.38
N ASN A 7 -29.20 10.48 6.00
CA ASN A 7 -29.16 10.07 7.41
C ASN A 7 -29.67 11.19 8.34
N ILE A 8 -29.34 12.45 8.07
CA ILE A 8 -29.88 13.59 8.85
C ILE A 8 -31.40 13.66 8.71
N GLU A 9 -31.93 13.51 7.50
CA GLU A 9 -33.38 13.55 7.32
C GLU A 9 -34.09 12.40 8.02
N LEU A 10 -33.48 11.20 8.06
CA LEU A 10 -33.98 10.08 8.85
C LEU A 10 -33.94 10.38 10.36
N GLU A 11 -32.88 11.01 10.87
CA GLU A 11 -32.78 11.44 12.28
C GLU A 11 -33.84 12.50 12.63
N ASN A 12 -34.00 13.51 11.79
CA ASN A 12 -35.03 14.55 11.98
C ASN A 12 -36.45 13.96 11.99
N LEU A 13 -36.71 12.93 11.18
CA LEU A 13 -38.01 12.28 11.11
C LEU A 13 -38.29 11.44 12.36
N LEU A 14 -37.25 10.84 12.94
CA LEU A 14 -37.31 10.18 14.25
C LEU A 14 -37.64 11.18 15.37
N ASP A 15 -37.01 12.35 15.35
CA ASP A 15 -37.28 13.42 16.32
C ASP A 15 -38.74 13.92 16.20
N GLU A 16 -39.25 14.11 14.97
CA GLU A 16 -40.65 14.52 14.71
C GLU A 16 -41.67 13.49 15.23
N VAL A 17 -41.39 12.19 15.08
CA VAL A 17 -42.23 11.12 15.66
C VAL A 17 -42.22 11.16 17.18
N GLN A 18 -41.06 11.44 17.79
CA GLN A 18 -40.92 11.51 19.24
C GLN A 18 -41.63 12.73 19.83
N GLU A 19 -41.57 13.89 19.16
CA GLU A 19 -42.30 15.11 19.53
C GLU A 19 -43.83 14.92 19.42
N ASN A 20 -44.30 14.10 18.48
CA ASN A 20 -45.71 13.74 18.32
C ASN A 20 -46.16 12.58 19.25
N GLY A 21 -45.49 12.38 20.39
CA GLY A 21 -45.89 11.39 21.39
C GLY A 21 -45.69 9.93 20.96
N GLY A 22 -44.89 9.70 19.91
CA GLY A 22 -44.63 8.36 19.37
C GLY A 22 -45.66 7.86 18.36
N GLU A 23 -46.64 8.69 17.95
CA GLU A 23 -47.57 8.33 16.89
C GLU A 23 -46.96 8.55 15.50
N ILE A 24 -46.86 7.47 14.73
CA ILE A 24 -46.48 7.53 13.32
C ILE A 24 -47.75 7.72 12.49
N SER A 25 -47.88 8.90 11.88
CA SER A 25 -48.94 9.15 10.90
C SER A 25 -48.64 8.44 9.56
N ALA A 26 -49.68 8.17 8.78
CA ALA A 26 -49.53 7.54 7.47
C ALA A 26 -48.64 8.33 6.49
N ASP A 27 -48.51 9.64 6.69
CA ASP A 27 -47.63 10.49 5.88
C ASP A 27 -46.17 10.42 6.35
N LEU A 28 -45.93 10.26 7.65
CA LEU A 28 -44.59 10.04 8.21
C LEU A 28 -44.04 8.67 7.82
N GLU A 29 -44.88 7.63 7.86
CA GLU A 29 -44.52 6.28 7.42
C GLU A 29 -44.06 6.26 5.95
N LYS A 30 -44.82 6.90 5.05
CA LYS A 30 -44.44 7.01 3.63
C LYS A 30 -43.12 7.75 3.40
N LYS A 31 -42.86 8.81 4.19
CA LYS A 31 -41.60 9.56 4.09
C LYS A 31 -40.43 8.72 4.58
N LEU A 32 -40.60 7.98 5.68
CA LEU A 32 -39.60 7.06 6.22
C LEU A 32 -39.23 6.00 5.18
N ASP A 33 -40.22 5.31 4.62
CA ASP A 33 -40.02 4.30 3.58
C ASP A 33 -39.27 4.86 2.36
N ALA A 34 -39.62 6.07 1.93
CA ALA A 34 -38.97 6.73 0.80
C ALA A 34 -37.49 7.05 1.09
N LEU A 35 -37.17 7.56 2.28
CA LEU A 35 -35.80 7.87 2.70
C LEU A 35 -34.96 6.59 2.88
N GLU A 36 -35.53 5.54 3.46
CA GLU A 36 -34.85 4.24 3.58
C GLU A 36 -34.53 3.61 2.22
N LEU A 37 -35.50 3.65 1.29
CA LEU A 37 -35.28 3.20 -0.08
C LEU A 37 -34.19 4.03 -0.76
N GLN A 38 -34.24 5.36 -0.64
CA GLN A 38 -33.23 6.25 -1.22
C GLN A 38 -31.84 5.98 -0.63
N ARG A 39 -31.75 5.74 0.68
CA ARG A 39 -30.51 5.36 1.38
C ARG A 39 -29.96 4.04 0.84
N SER A 40 -30.81 3.03 0.73
CA SER A 40 -30.45 1.70 0.21
C SER A 40 -29.91 1.79 -1.22
N VAL A 41 -30.63 2.48 -2.11
CA VAL A 41 -30.20 2.70 -3.51
C VAL A 41 -28.88 3.47 -3.56
N LYS A 42 -28.70 4.48 -2.71
CA LYS A 42 -27.45 5.26 -2.66
C LYS A 42 -26.27 4.39 -2.23
N ILE A 43 -26.42 3.57 -1.19
CA ILE A 43 -25.39 2.64 -0.73
C ILE A 43 -25.05 1.63 -1.83
N ALA A 44 -26.06 1.03 -2.46
CA ALA A 44 -25.86 0.08 -3.55
C ALA A 44 -25.04 0.69 -4.69
N ASN A 45 -25.40 1.89 -5.13
CA ASN A 45 -24.69 2.59 -6.21
C ASN A 45 -23.23 2.91 -5.83
N VAL A 46 -22.98 3.34 -4.59
CA VAL A 46 -21.61 3.60 -4.10
C VAL A 46 -20.80 2.30 -4.04
N CYS A 47 -21.38 1.19 -3.56
CA CYS A 47 -20.72 -0.11 -3.53
C CYS A 47 -20.41 -0.64 -4.94
N LEU A 48 -21.34 -0.49 -5.89
CA LEU A 48 -21.10 -0.87 -7.29
C LEU A 48 -19.97 -0.04 -7.92
N PHE A 49 -19.95 1.27 -7.66
CA PHE A 49 -18.87 2.13 -8.12
C PHE A 49 -17.52 1.74 -7.49
N PHE A 50 -17.51 1.42 -6.18
CA PHE A 50 -16.32 0.88 -5.51
C PHE A 50 -15.81 -0.41 -6.18
N LYS A 51 -16.69 -1.35 -6.53
CA LYS A 51 -16.30 -2.58 -7.25
C LYS A 51 -15.68 -2.29 -8.60
N ASN A 52 -16.24 -1.33 -9.35
CA ASN A 52 -15.66 -0.90 -10.61
C ASN A 52 -14.24 -0.35 -10.42
N LEU A 53 -14.02 0.47 -9.38
CA LEU A 53 -12.70 1.02 -9.07
C LEU A 53 -11.70 -0.07 -8.65
N VAL A 54 -12.12 -1.04 -7.84
CA VAL A 54 -11.26 -2.19 -7.46
C VAL A 54 -10.87 -3.01 -8.69
N SER A 55 -11.81 -3.28 -9.59
CA SER A 55 -11.53 -3.97 -10.85
C SER A 55 -10.54 -3.19 -11.72
N PHE A 56 -10.74 -1.87 -11.86
CA PHE A 56 -9.83 -1.01 -12.60
C PHE A 56 -8.43 -0.97 -11.96
N GLN A 57 -8.35 -0.87 -10.63
CA GLN A 57 -7.08 -0.91 -9.89
C GLN A 57 -6.32 -2.22 -10.15
N SER A 58 -7.02 -3.37 -10.15
CA SER A 58 -6.40 -4.66 -10.46
C SER A 58 -5.83 -4.68 -11.87
N ALA A 59 -6.60 -4.21 -12.86
CA ALA A 59 -6.15 -4.15 -14.25
C ALA A 59 -4.91 -3.26 -14.42
N VAL A 60 -4.88 -2.10 -13.77
CA VAL A 60 -3.73 -1.19 -13.78
C VAL A 60 -2.51 -1.84 -13.11
N SER A 61 -2.69 -2.49 -11.96
CA SER A 61 -1.61 -3.19 -11.26
C SER A 61 -0.99 -4.29 -12.13
N ASP A 62 -1.81 -5.05 -12.86
CA ASP A 62 -1.30 -6.12 -13.72
C ASP A 62 -0.56 -5.57 -14.93
N GLU A 63 -1.01 -4.44 -15.51
CA GLU A 63 -0.26 -3.79 -16.58
C GLU A 63 1.06 -3.19 -16.09
N ILE A 64 1.11 -2.61 -14.89
CA ILE A 64 2.36 -2.15 -14.26
C ILE A 64 3.36 -3.31 -14.13
N LYS A 65 2.91 -4.49 -13.70
CA LYS A 65 3.78 -5.67 -13.62
C LYS A 65 4.31 -6.04 -15.01
N ASN A 66 3.47 -6.06 -16.03
CA ASN A 66 3.87 -6.35 -17.42
C ASN A 66 4.91 -5.36 -17.94
N LEU A 67 4.67 -4.05 -17.75
CA LEU A 67 5.59 -3.00 -18.17
C LEU A 67 6.91 -3.08 -17.41
N THR A 68 6.88 -3.39 -16.12
CA THR A 68 8.09 -3.58 -15.31
C THR A 68 8.93 -4.76 -15.81
N GLN A 69 8.28 -5.88 -16.16
CA GLN A 69 8.96 -7.03 -16.75
C GLN A 69 9.57 -6.69 -18.12
N LYS A 70 8.82 -6.00 -18.99
CA LYS A 70 9.34 -5.53 -20.30
C LYS A 70 10.54 -4.60 -20.12
N LYS A 71 10.45 -3.65 -19.18
CA LYS A 71 11.57 -2.77 -18.83
C LYS A 71 12.80 -3.59 -18.41
N LYS A 72 12.62 -4.57 -17.52
CA LYS A 72 13.72 -5.45 -17.07
C LYS A 72 14.39 -6.18 -18.23
N VAL A 73 13.63 -6.66 -19.21
CA VAL A 73 14.18 -7.31 -20.41
C VAL A 73 15.02 -6.31 -21.24
N ILE A 74 14.56 -5.07 -21.38
CA ILE A 74 15.30 -4.01 -22.08
C ILE A 74 16.57 -3.64 -21.31
N ASP A 75 16.47 -3.46 -19.98
CA ASP A 75 17.61 -3.16 -19.12
C ASP A 75 18.69 -4.25 -19.23
N ASN A 76 18.30 -5.53 -19.18
CA ASN A 76 19.20 -6.66 -19.40
C ASN A 76 19.87 -6.60 -20.78
N LYS A 77 19.14 -6.20 -21.82
CA LYS A 77 19.69 -6.07 -23.18
C LYS A 77 20.66 -4.90 -23.28
N ILE A 78 20.38 -3.78 -22.61
CA ILE A 78 21.29 -2.63 -22.51
C ILE A 78 22.57 -3.05 -21.81
N ASP A 79 22.47 -3.75 -20.68
CA ASP A 79 23.64 -4.20 -19.92
C ASP A 79 24.47 -5.22 -20.70
N PHE A 80 23.81 -6.16 -21.39
CA PHE A 80 24.49 -7.05 -22.33
C PHE A 80 25.25 -6.29 -23.43
N LEU A 81 24.64 -5.25 -24.03
CA LEU A 81 25.31 -4.46 -25.06
C LEU A 81 26.49 -3.65 -24.50
N LYS A 82 26.36 -3.07 -23.30
CA LYS A 82 27.48 -2.41 -22.61
C LYS A 82 28.61 -3.38 -22.34
N GLU A 83 28.30 -4.55 -21.81
CA GLU A 83 29.27 -5.60 -21.53
C GLU A 83 29.97 -6.07 -22.81
N TYR A 84 29.20 -6.34 -23.87
CA TYR A 84 29.73 -6.69 -25.18
C TYR A 84 30.71 -5.62 -25.69
N ILE A 85 30.33 -4.34 -25.66
CA ILE A 85 31.22 -3.24 -26.08
C ILE A 85 32.48 -3.23 -25.19
N SER A 86 32.35 -3.30 -23.87
CA SER A 86 33.48 -3.26 -22.95
C SER A 86 34.47 -4.41 -23.13
N ARG A 87 33.99 -5.62 -23.47
CA ARG A 87 34.83 -6.81 -23.74
C ARG A 87 35.57 -6.73 -25.06
N ASN A 88 35.11 -5.90 -26.01
CA ASN A 88 35.70 -5.76 -27.34
C ASN A 88 36.54 -4.49 -27.51
N LEU A 89 36.60 -3.63 -26.50
CA LEU A 89 37.46 -2.44 -26.48
C LEU A 89 38.65 -2.66 -25.56
N ARG A 90 39.76 -1.98 -25.84
CA ARG A 90 40.89 -1.96 -24.90
C ARG A 90 40.54 -1.09 -23.70
N GLU A 91 40.93 -1.52 -22.50
CA GLU A 91 40.75 -0.71 -21.30
C GLU A 91 41.38 0.68 -21.47
N GLY A 92 40.61 1.73 -21.15
CA GLY A 92 41.04 3.12 -21.32
C GLY A 92 40.90 3.68 -22.75
N GLU A 93 40.52 2.86 -23.73
CA GLU A 93 40.27 3.31 -25.10
C GLU A 93 39.09 4.29 -25.18
N LYS A 94 39.30 5.41 -25.89
CA LYS A 94 38.30 6.46 -26.05
C LYS A 94 37.88 6.54 -27.51
N ILE A 95 36.58 6.46 -27.76
CA ILE A 95 35.99 6.63 -29.09
C ILE A 95 35.07 7.84 -29.05
N ASN A 96 35.24 8.77 -29.99
CA ASN A 96 34.39 9.94 -30.13
C ASN A 96 33.96 10.06 -31.59
N GLU A 97 32.66 9.89 -31.84
CA GLU A 97 32.04 10.03 -33.15
C GLU A 97 30.92 11.07 -33.08
N ALA A 98 30.43 11.53 -34.24
CA ALA A 98 29.39 12.58 -34.29
C ALA A 98 28.10 12.23 -33.52
N ASN A 99 27.77 10.93 -33.43
CA ASN A 99 26.51 10.43 -32.86
C ASN A 99 26.68 9.70 -31.53
N PHE A 100 27.91 9.38 -31.10
CA PHE A 100 28.16 8.67 -29.84
C PHE A 100 29.58 8.90 -29.31
N SER A 101 29.78 8.68 -28.02
CA SER A 101 31.11 8.64 -27.41
C SER A 101 31.21 7.53 -26.39
N ILE A 102 32.40 6.96 -26.26
CA ILE A 102 32.75 5.91 -25.30
C ILE A 102 33.95 6.39 -24.50
N SER A 103 33.83 6.32 -23.18
CA SER A 103 34.91 6.64 -22.26
C SER A 103 34.88 5.70 -21.07
N TRP A 104 36.06 5.46 -20.50
CA TRP A 104 36.21 4.66 -19.29
C TRP A 104 36.24 5.58 -18.07
N ARG A 105 35.69 5.09 -16.96
CA ARG A 105 35.83 5.71 -15.64
C ARG A 105 36.41 4.69 -14.69
N LYS A 106 37.23 5.15 -13.75
CA LYS A 106 37.58 4.34 -12.58
C LYS A 106 36.37 4.27 -11.66
N SER A 107 36.11 3.09 -11.11
CA SER A 107 35.12 2.89 -10.05
C SER A 107 35.70 1.97 -9.00
N ASP A 108 35.58 2.36 -7.75
CA ASP A 108 35.96 1.53 -6.61
C ASP A 108 34.75 0.71 -6.16
N ALA A 109 34.95 -0.58 -5.94
CA ALA A 109 33.94 -1.48 -5.39
C ALA A 109 34.53 -2.20 -4.17
N VAL A 110 33.74 -2.33 -3.11
CA VAL A 110 34.09 -3.14 -1.94
C VAL A 110 33.32 -4.44 -2.03
N GLU A 111 34.04 -5.55 -2.15
CA GLU A 111 33.45 -6.89 -2.19
C GLU A 111 33.67 -7.60 -0.85
N VAL A 112 32.60 -8.16 -0.31
CA VAL A 112 32.67 -8.97 0.90
C VAL A 112 33.03 -10.40 0.50
N THR A 113 34.19 -10.86 0.93
CA THR A 113 34.65 -12.23 0.65
C THR A 113 33.78 -13.26 1.39
N PRO A 114 33.59 -14.48 0.83
CA PRO A 114 32.77 -15.52 1.47
C PRO A 114 33.35 -16.07 2.79
N PHE A 115 34.60 -15.74 3.13
CA PHE A 115 35.29 -16.22 4.33
C PHE A 115 35.15 -15.30 5.54
N ILE A 116 34.38 -14.22 5.43
CA ILE A 116 34.18 -13.26 6.53
C ILE A 116 33.43 -13.92 7.70
N ASN A 117 33.96 -13.78 8.92
CA ASN A 117 33.21 -14.04 10.13
C ASN A 117 32.47 -12.76 10.54
N LEU A 118 31.16 -12.70 10.29
CA LEU A 118 30.36 -11.50 10.54
C LEU A 118 30.29 -11.12 12.02
N GLU A 119 30.32 -12.08 12.94
CA GLU A 119 30.26 -11.78 14.38
C GLU A 119 31.55 -11.12 14.87
N GLU A 120 32.70 -11.64 14.42
CA GLU A 120 33.99 -11.07 14.75
C GLU A 120 34.21 -9.72 14.06
N PHE A 121 33.82 -9.62 12.79
CA PHE A 121 33.83 -8.36 12.04
C PHE A 121 32.95 -7.29 12.69
N ALA A 122 31.74 -7.64 13.12
CA ALA A 122 30.84 -6.72 13.82
C ALA A 122 31.41 -6.25 15.17
N LYS A 123 32.11 -7.12 15.90
CA LYS A 123 32.79 -6.76 17.15
C LYS A 123 33.95 -5.80 16.91
N GLN A 124 34.73 -6.02 15.84
CA GLN A 124 35.90 -5.21 15.52
C GLN A 124 35.53 -3.88 14.84
N TYR A 125 34.47 -3.87 14.03
CA TYR A 125 34.01 -2.73 13.25
C TYR A 125 32.49 -2.52 13.38
N PRO A 126 32.01 -2.11 14.57
CA PRO A 126 30.57 -1.94 14.82
C PRO A 126 29.92 -0.89 13.92
N ASP A 127 30.66 0.12 13.43
CA ASP A 127 30.14 1.16 12.55
C ASP A 127 29.85 0.68 11.11
N PHE A 128 30.34 -0.52 10.73
CA PHE A 128 30.14 -1.10 9.39
C PHE A 128 28.98 -2.10 9.34
N VAL A 129 28.28 -2.29 10.45
CA VAL A 129 27.14 -3.22 10.58
C VAL A 129 25.92 -2.48 11.09
N THR A 130 24.74 -2.91 10.62
CA THR A 130 23.46 -2.34 11.05
C THR A 130 22.66 -3.38 11.81
N HIS A 131 22.26 -3.06 13.05
CA HIS A 131 21.35 -3.89 13.84
C HIS A 131 19.95 -3.30 13.85
N LYS A 132 18.96 -4.09 13.41
CA LYS A 132 17.55 -3.71 13.40
C LYS A 132 16.86 -4.30 14.63
N ILE A 133 16.52 -3.45 15.61
CA ILE A 133 15.70 -3.84 16.76
C ILE A 133 14.27 -3.40 16.48
N GLU A 134 13.34 -4.36 16.36
CA GLU A 134 11.94 -4.08 16.07
C GLU A 134 10.99 -4.83 17.01
N VAL A 135 9.91 -4.14 17.40
CA VAL A 135 8.82 -4.76 18.16
C VAL A 135 8.02 -5.68 17.23
N ALA A 136 7.97 -6.97 17.56
CA ALA A 136 7.15 -7.95 16.87
C ALA A 136 5.66 -7.76 17.23
N LYS A 137 4.98 -6.82 16.54
CA LYS A 137 3.58 -6.45 16.80
C LYS A 137 2.60 -7.62 16.78
N THR A 138 2.85 -8.64 15.96
CA THR A 138 2.05 -9.88 15.92
C THR A 138 2.15 -10.63 17.23
N LYS A 139 3.37 -10.91 17.70
CA LYS A 139 3.60 -11.58 18.99
C LYS A 139 3.04 -10.80 20.17
N VAL A 140 3.17 -9.47 20.15
CA VAL A 140 2.57 -8.60 21.17
C VAL A 140 1.04 -8.71 21.17
N LYS A 141 0.40 -8.70 19.99
CA LYS A 141 -1.06 -8.90 19.88
C LYS A 141 -1.49 -10.28 20.39
N ASP A 142 -0.75 -11.32 20.05
CA ASP A 142 -1.06 -12.69 20.50
C ASP A 142 -0.90 -12.83 22.02
N TYR A 143 0.12 -12.20 22.60
CA TYR A 143 0.31 -12.10 24.05
C TYR A 143 -0.83 -11.36 24.75
N ILE A 144 -1.25 -10.20 24.22
CA ILE A 144 -2.38 -9.43 24.77
C ILE A 144 -3.67 -10.27 24.73
N LYS A 145 -3.91 -11.01 23.64
CA LYS A 145 -5.09 -11.88 23.51
C LYS A 145 -5.09 -13.07 24.48
N SER A 146 -3.93 -13.65 24.77
CA SER A 146 -3.83 -14.84 25.63
C SER A 146 -3.78 -14.51 27.11
N THR A 147 -3.17 -13.38 27.48
CA THR A 147 -2.93 -13.00 28.89
C THR A 147 -3.84 -11.89 29.37
N GLY A 148 -4.42 -11.09 28.47
CA GLY A 148 -5.15 -9.86 28.82
C GLY A 148 -4.24 -8.71 29.28
N VAL A 149 -2.93 -8.92 29.34
CA VAL A 149 -1.96 -7.92 29.82
C VAL A 149 -1.39 -7.13 28.65
N ILE A 150 -1.41 -5.81 28.76
CA ILE A 150 -0.79 -4.89 27.81
C ILE A 150 0.62 -4.55 28.31
N PRO A 151 1.69 -4.89 27.57
CA PRO A 151 3.05 -4.56 27.96
C PRO A 151 3.31 -3.04 28.01
N ASP A 152 4.25 -2.62 28.86
CA ASP A 152 4.66 -1.22 28.97
C ASP A 152 5.10 -0.64 27.63
N GLY A 153 4.66 0.59 27.37
CA GLY A 153 4.92 1.30 26.12
C GLY A 153 4.07 0.83 24.92
N ILE A 154 3.11 -0.08 25.11
CA ILE A 154 2.17 -0.51 24.07
C ILE A 154 0.79 0.12 24.28
N GLU A 155 0.25 0.71 23.22
CA GLU A 155 -1.13 1.20 23.18
C GLU A 155 -1.99 0.24 22.32
N TYR A 156 -2.93 -0.46 22.96
CA TYR A 156 -3.86 -1.34 22.24
C TYR A 156 -5.12 -0.56 21.83
N LYS A 157 -5.41 -0.52 20.52
CA LYS A 157 -6.59 0.14 19.96
C LYS A 157 -7.42 -0.84 19.15
N GLU A 158 -8.67 -1.02 19.56
CA GLU A 158 -9.67 -1.71 18.76
C GLU A 158 -10.24 -0.76 17.70
N LYS A 159 -10.36 -1.25 16.47
CA LYS A 159 -10.86 -0.49 15.33
C LYS A 159 -11.86 -1.33 14.55
N ASN A 160 -13.02 -0.76 14.29
CA ASN A 160 -13.98 -1.32 13.36
C ASN A 160 -13.58 -0.89 11.95
N ASN A 161 -13.40 -1.87 11.07
CA ASN A 161 -13.05 -1.63 9.67
C ASN A 161 -14.22 -2.08 8.78
N ILE A 162 -14.55 -1.25 7.79
CA ILE A 162 -15.57 -1.61 6.81
C ILE A 162 -15.02 -2.68 5.85
N ILE A 163 -15.85 -3.68 5.52
CA ILE A 163 -15.55 -4.71 4.54
C ILE A 163 -16.60 -4.61 3.43
N ILE A 164 -16.16 -4.31 2.21
CA ILE A 164 -17.01 -4.27 1.01
C ILE A 164 -16.59 -5.43 0.12
N LYS A 165 -17.50 -6.38 -0.13
CA LYS A 165 -17.31 -7.56 -0.99
C LYS A 165 -18.11 -7.43 -2.27
#